data_AF-A0A8B9EXL7-F1
#
_entry.id   AF-A0A8B9EXL7-F1
#
_cell.length_a   1.000
_cell.length_b   1.000
_cell.length_c   1.000
_cell.angle_alpha   90.00
_cell.angle_beta   90.00
_cell.angle_gamma   90.00
#
_symmetry.space_group_name_H-M   'P 1'
#
loop_
_entity.id
_entity.type
_entity.pdbx_description
1 polymer ?
#
loop_
_entity_poly.entity_id
_entity_poly.type
_entity_poly.pdbx_seq_one_letter_code
_entity_poly.pdbx_strand_id
1 'polypeptide(L)'
;MHMVSLVDIEPSDEAALILHRKGFDCRFSNRDMGLLCSTTQGKIKVHKLFNKFKVESLTPTSLSLMHSPPDARNISEISMSSMEINTFRIRLR
;
A
#
# COMPACT_ATOMS: atom_id res chain seq x y z
N MET A 1 -2.17 -19.29 -5.57
CA MET A 1 -1.88 -18.17 -6.49
C MET A 1 -1.41 -18.82 -7.78
N HIS A 2 -2.28 -18.93 -8.77
CA HIS A 2 -1.92 -19.50 -10.08
C HIS A 2 -1.64 -18.34 -11.04
N MET A 3 -0.42 -18.28 -11.54
CA MET A 3 0.01 -17.35 -12.57
C MET A 3 0.21 -18.19 -13.83
N VAL A 4 -0.59 -17.93 -14.86
CA VAL A 4 -0.48 -18.59 -16.17
C VAL A 4 0.12 -17.57 -17.12
N SER A 5 1.33 -17.84 -17.62
CA SER A 5 1.95 -17.08 -18.71
C SER A 5 1.73 -17.81 -20.03
N LEU A 6 1.24 -17.10 -21.03
CA LEU A 6 1.30 -17.50 -22.43
C LEU A 6 2.10 -16.41 -23.16
N VAL A 7 3.14 -16.85 -23.88
CA VAL A 7 4.19 -16.06 -24.56
C VAL A 7 5.36 -15.68 -23.66
N ASP A 8 6.60 -15.92 -24.12
CA ASP A 8 7.88 -15.53 -23.49
C ASP A 8 7.97 -14.01 -23.34
N ILE A 9 7.25 -13.49 -22.35
CA ILE A 9 7.28 -12.10 -21.90
C ILE A 9 7.96 -12.16 -20.54
N GLU A 10 9.19 -11.66 -20.46
CA GLU A 10 9.80 -11.40 -19.16
C GLU A 10 8.83 -10.53 -18.35
N PRO A 11 8.38 -10.98 -17.17
CA PRO A 11 7.40 -10.22 -16.40
C PRO A 11 7.98 -8.85 -16.07
N SER A 12 7.18 -7.80 -16.27
CA SER A 12 7.58 -6.43 -15.92
C SER A 12 7.99 -6.36 -14.45
N ASP A 13 9.07 -5.62 -14.16
CA ASP A 13 9.47 -5.25 -12.80
C ASP A 13 8.42 -4.37 -12.10
N GLU A 14 7.43 -3.85 -12.83
CA GLU A 14 6.32 -3.05 -12.29
C GLU A 14 5.09 -3.91 -11.97
N ALA A 15 4.51 -3.65 -10.80
CA ALA A 15 3.24 -4.22 -10.36
C ALA A 15 2.30 -3.16 -9.78
N ALA A 16 1.03 -3.50 -9.68
CA ALA A 16 0.03 -2.71 -8.98
C ALA A 16 -0.07 -3.15 -7.51
N LEU A 17 0.04 -2.20 -6.59
CA LEU A 17 -0.20 -2.41 -5.16
C LEU A 17 -1.47 -1.68 -4.76
N ILE A 18 -2.50 -2.44 -4.35
CA ILE A 18 -3.73 -1.90 -3.77
C ILE A 18 -3.68 -2.20 -2.28
N LEU A 19 -3.60 -1.15 -1.46
CA LEU A 19 -3.56 -1.26 -0.01
C LEU A 19 -4.84 -0.69 0.58
N HIS A 20 -5.48 -1.47 1.44
CA HIS A 20 -6.69 -1.05 2.17
C HIS A 20 -6.43 -1.19 3.67
N ARG A 21 -6.52 -0.07 4.40
CA ARG A 21 -6.45 -0.09 5.86
C ARG A 21 -7.82 -0.44 6.43
N LYS A 22 -8.03 -1.72 6.73
CA LYS A 22 -9.19 -2.18 7.51
C LYS A 22 -9.01 -1.85 8.98
N GLY A 23 -9.96 -1.14 9.58
CA GLY A 23 -9.94 -0.84 11.00
C GLY A 23 -10.90 0.29 11.34
N PHE A 24 -11.25 0.39 12.61
CA PHE A 24 -12.08 1.48 13.10
C PHE A 24 -11.24 2.74 13.33
N ASP A 25 -11.90 3.89 13.40
CA ASP A 25 -11.24 5.15 13.71
C ASP A 25 -11.11 5.31 15.23
N CYS A 26 -9.91 5.09 15.76
CA CYS A 26 -9.62 5.21 17.19
C CYS A 26 -9.66 6.66 17.71
N ARG A 27 -9.96 7.65 16.85
CA ARG A 27 -10.26 9.02 17.31
C ARG A 27 -11.58 9.10 18.08
N PHE A 28 -12.48 8.14 17.89
CA PHE A 28 -13.70 8.03 18.69
C PHE A 28 -13.41 7.33 20.01
N SER A 29 -13.93 7.88 21.11
CA SER A 29 -13.80 7.34 22.46
C SER A 29 -14.12 5.84 22.50
N ASN A 30 -13.09 5.03 22.69
CA ASN A 30 -13.14 3.56 22.75
C ASN A 30 -13.01 3.03 24.19
N ARG A 31 -13.08 3.92 25.20
CA ARG A 31 -13.02 3.56 26.63
C ARG A 31 -14.13 2.58 27.04
N ASP A 32 -15.32 2.67 26.46
CA ASP A 32 -16.47 1.84 26.83
C ASP A 32 -16.77 0.70 25.84
N MET A 33 -16.01 0.61 24.73
CA MET A 33 -16.19 -0.43 23.70
C MET A 33 -15.23 -1.62 23.85
N GLY A 34 -14.32 -1.60 24.83
CA GLY A 34 -13.34 -2.67 25.03
C GLY A 34 -12.28 -2.77 23.92
N LEU A 35 -12.20 -1.78 23.02
CA LEU A 35 -11.27 -1.79 21.89
C LEU A 35 -9.93 -1.13 22.27
N LEU A 36 -9.06 -1.92 22.91
CA LEU A 36 -7.67 -1.54 23.19
C LEU A 36 -6.85 -1.55 21.89
N CYS A 37 -6.71 -0.40 21.24
CA CYS A 37 -5.94 -0.30 20.01
C CYS A 37 -4.52 0.22 20.23
N SER A 38 -3.53 -0.67 20.09
CA SER A 38 -2.18 -0.26 19.69
C SER A 38 -2.17 -0.08 18.18
N THR A 39 -2.01 1.14 17.70
CA THR A 39 -2.00 1.46 16.27
C THR A 39 -0.71 2.19 15.92
N THR A 40 -0.15 1.89 14.74
CA THR A 40 0.95 2.67 14.17
C THR A 40 0.52 4.06 13.68
N GLN A 41 -0.71 4.48 14.03
CA GLN A 41 -1.38 5.68 13.54
C GLN A 41 -1.51 5.67 12.01
N GLY A 42 -1.62 4.48 11.42
CA GLY A 42 -1.70 4.33 9.96
C GLY A 42 -0.37 4.45 9.23
N LYS A 43 0.76 4.59 9.94
CA LYS A 43 2.09 4.69 9.32
C LYS A 43 2.71 3.32 9.11
N ILE A 44 3.22 3.07 7.90
CA ILE A 44 3.81 1.80 7.49
C ILE A 44 5.07 2.11 6.67
N LYS A 45 6.24 1.66 7.15
CA LYS A 45 7.48 1.77 6.37
C LYS A 45 7.48 0.73 5.26
N VAL A 46 7.78 1.14 4.02
CA VAL A 46 7.73 0.26 2.83
C VAL A 46 8.64 -0.95 2.98
N HIS A 47 9.86 -0.76 3.51
CA HIS A 47 10.80 -1.87 3.76
C HIS A 47 10.32 -2.88 4.81
N LYS A 48 9.42 -2.49 5.74
CA LYS A 48 8.82 -3.42 6.70
C LYS A 48 7.73 -4.26 6.05
N LEU A 49 6.99 -3.69 5.10
CA LEU A 49 5.95 -4.38 4.36
C LEU A 49 6.52 -5.36 3.34
N PHE A 50 7.58 -4.96 2.63
CA PHE A 50 8.28 -5.75 1.62
C PHE A 50 9.68 -6.15 2.07
N ASN A 51 9.79 -6.88 3.19
CA ASN A 51 11.08 -7.27 3.76
C ASN A 51 11.84 -8.34 2.96
N LYS A 52 11.18 -8.98 1.99
CA LYS A 52 11.74 -10.04 1.13
C LYS A 52 11.99 -9.59 -0.31
N PHE A 53 11.58 -8.38 -0.66
CA PHE A 53 11.73 -7.83 -2.01
C PHE A 53 12.48 -6.52 -1.94
N LYS A 54 13.38 -6.28 -2.89
CA LYS A 54 14.01 -4.98 -3.02
C LYS A 54 13.08 -4.07 -3.81
N VAL A 55 12.43 -3.16 -3.09
CA VAL A 55 11.57 -2.14 -3.70
C VAL A 55 12.46 -1.01 -4.23
N GLU A 56 12.45 -0.80 -5.55
CA GLU A 56 13.16 0.30 -6.20
C GLU A 56 12.37 1.60 -6.08
N SER A 57 11.06 1.54 -6.36
CA SER A 57 10.18 2.69 -6.23
C SER A 57 8.75 2.29 -5.86
N LEU A 58 8.09 3.20 -5.15
CA LEU A 58 6.66 3.13 -4.82
C LEU A 58 6.04 4.49 -5.11
N THR A 59 5.21 4.58 -6.14
CA THR A 59 4.61 5.84 -6.60
C THR A 59 3.09 5.81 -6.44
N PRO A 60 2.46 6.80 -5.78
CA PRO A 60 0.99 6.86 -5.66
C PRO A 60 0.29 6.99 -7.02
N THR A 61 -0.91 6.43 -7.12
CA THR A 61 -1.77 6.46 -8.31
C THR A 61 -3.24 6.59 -7.93
N SER A 62 -4.12 6.82 -8.91
CA SER A 62 -5.57 6.70 -8.74
C SER A 62 -5.98 5.26 -8.46
N LEU A 63 -7.17 5.05 -7.87
CA LEU A 63 -7.69 3.70 -7.58
C LEU A 63 -7.74 2.77 -8.79
N SER A 64 -7.96 3.33 -9.98
CA SER A 64 -7.96 2.62 -11.25
C SER A 64 -6.56 2.34 -11.83
N LEU A 65 -5.50 2.85 -11.20
CA LEU A 65 -4.11 2.80 -11.66
C LEU A 65 -3.83 3.55 -12.98
N MET A 66 -4.84 4.16 -13.59
CA MET A 66 -4.74 4.83 -14.88
C MET A 66 -4.12 6.22 -14.81
N HIS A 67 -4.14 6.87 -13.65
CA HIS A 67 -3.67 8.23 -13.48
C HIS A 67 -2.69 8.33 -12.32
N SER A 68 -1.57 9.01 -12.54
CA SER A 68 -0.66 9.41 -11.47
C SER A 68 -0.96 10.86 -11.08
N PRO A 69 -1.10 11.18 -9.78
CA PRO A 69 -1.16 12.56 -9.32
C PRO A 69 0.03 13.37 -9.85
N PRO A 70 -0.13 14.67 -10.15
CA PRO A 70 0.94 15.50 -10.70
C PRO A 70 2.15 15.65 -9.75
N ASP A 71 1.93 15.46 -8.45
CA ASP A 71 2.93 15.50 -7.38
C ASP A 71 3.39 14.11 -6.93
N ALA A 72 3.00 13.05 -7.64
CA ALA A 72 3.37 11.68 -7.29
C ALA A 72 4.88 11.49 -7.35
N ARG A 73 5.46 11.12 -6.20
CA ARG A 73 6.90 10.86 -6.02
C ARG A 73 7.10 9.50 -5.38
N ASN A 74 8.33 9.01 -5.47
CA ASN A 74 8.74 7.80 -4.77
C ASN A 74 8.64 8.03 -3.24
N ILE A 75 7.94 7.13 -2.54
CA ILE A 75 7.75 7.20 -1.08
C ILE A 75 8.38 6.00 -0.37
N SER A 76 8.88 6.23 0.83
CA SER A 76 9.48 5.20 1.70
C SER A 76 8.61 4.84 2.91
N GLU A 77 7.58 5.64 3.18
CA GLU A 77 6.58 5.43 4.22
C GLU A 77 5.19 5.75 3.67
N ILE A 78 4.22 4.91 4.00
CA ILE A 78 2.81 5.07 3.67
C ILE A 78 2.08 5.51 4.93
N SER A 79 1.19 6.49 4.80
CA SER A 79 0.28 6.92 5.88
C SER A 79 -1.17 6.73 5.42
N MET A 80 -2.00 6.08 6.23
CA MET A 80 -3.40 5.78 5.89
C MET A 80 -4.35 6.01 7.06
N SER A 81 -5.42 6.75 6.79
CA SER A 81 -6.61 6.89 7.63
C SER A 81 -7.39 5.58 7.71
N SER A 82 -8.30 5.48 8.68
CA SER A 82 -9.11 4.28 8.86
C SER A 82 -10.04 4.12 7.66
N MET A 83 -10.16 2.90 7.14
CA MET A 83 -10.95 2.57 5.94
C MET A 83 -10.44 3.20 4.62
N GLU A 84 -9.24 3.78 4.61
CA GLU A 84 -8.65 4.34 3.40
C GLU A 84 -8.15 3.23 2.45
N ILE A 85 -8.29 3.46 1.14
CA ILE A 85 -7.74 2.61 0.08
C ILE A 85 -6.81 3.47 -0.76
N ASN A 86 -5.55 3.06 -0.83
CA ASN A 86 -4.53 3.70 -1.65
C ASN A 86 -3.95 2.72 -2.65
N THR A 87 -3.66 3.22 -3.85
CA THR A 87 -3.07 2.43 -4.93
C THR A 87 -1.74 3.01 -5.33
N PHE A 88 -0.79 2.13 -5.59
CA PHE A 88 0.58 2.50 -5.92
C PHE A 88 1.05 1.67 -7.11
N ARG A 89 1.86 2.29 -7.96
CA ARG A 89 2.75 1.58 -8.88
C ARG A 89 4.02 1.24 -8.12
N ILE A 90 4.33 -0.05 -7.99
CA ILE A 90 5.51 -0.53 -7.29
C ILE A 90 6.47 -1.14 -8.30
N ARG A 91 7.77 -0.83 -8.19
CA ARG A 91 8.84 -1.45 -8.98
C ARG A 91 9.71 -2.31 -8.07
N LEU A 92 9.87 -3.58 -8.43
CA LEU A 92 10.64 -4.58 -7.69
C LEU A 92 11.88 -4.97 -8.50
N ARG A 93 13.01 -5.24 -7.84
CA ARG A 93 14.25 -5.69 -8.49
C ARG A 93 14.99 -6.72 -7.64
#